data_AF-A0A136PCL0-F1
#
_entry.id   AF-A0A136PCL0-F1
#
_cell.length_a   1.000
_cell.length_b   1.000
_cell.length_c   1.000
_cell.angle_alpha   90.00
_cell.angle_beta   90.00
_cell.angle_gamma   90.00
#
_symmetry.space_group_name_H-M   'P 1'
#
loop_
_entity.id
_entity.type
_entity.pdbx_description
1 polymer ?
#
loop_
_entity_poly.entity_id
_entity_poly.type
_entity_poly.pdbx_seq_one_letter_code
_entity_poly.pdbx_strand_id
1 'polypeptide(L)'
;AKGLEESISYNIPAYKFNGKAVVFIAGFKNHCSLYPLTAEIKKALGENLKNFTVKGSTLQYPIGKPLPAEIIKKIIDERLKILDF
;
A
#
# COMPACT_ATOMS: atom_id res chain seq x y z
N ALA A 1 0.11 -8.47 10.39
CA ALA A 1 -0.02 -9.71 9.58
C ALA A 1 1.18 -10.60 9.89
N LYS A 2 0.97 -11.91 10.12
CA LYS A 2 2.07 -12.89 10.24
C LYS A 2 2.39 -13.44 8.85
N GLY A 3 3.66 -13.76 8.58
CA GLY A 3 4.08 -14.34 7.28
C GLY A 3 4.47 -13.32 6.20
N LEU A 4 4.61 -12.03 6.54
CA LEU A 4 5.19 -11.04 5.64
C LEU A 4 6.70 -11.01 5.78
N GLU A 5 7.40 -10.88 4.66
CA GLU A 5 8.85 -10.77 4.58
C GLU A 5 9.24 -9.38 4.07
N GLU A 6 10.23 -8.76 4.70
CA GLU A 6 10.83 -7.52 4.23
C GLU A 6 11.73 -7.78 3.03
N SER A 7 11.66 -6.92 2.03
CA SER A 7 12.46 -7.04 0.83
C SER A 7 12.73 -5.68 0.20
N ILE A 8 13.74 -5.62 -0.67
CA ILE A 8 13.96 -4.50 -1.57
C ILE A 8 13.74 -5.02 -2.99
N SER A 9 12.93 -4.31 -3.77
CA SER A 9 12.72 -4.61 -5.19
C SER A 9 12.58 -3.30 -5.95
N TYR A 10 13.20 -3.22 -7.13
CA TYR A 10 13.33 -1.97 -7.89
C TYR A 10 13.93 -0.81 -7.06
N ASN A 11 14.85 -1.10 -6.14
CA ASN A 11 15.42 -0.16 -5.16
C ASN A 11 14.40 0.49 -4.23
N ILE A 12 13.25 -0.17 -4.01
CA ILE A 12 12.19 0.34 -3.15
C ILE A 12 11.86 -0.69 -2.05
N PRO A 13 11.77 -0.27 -0.78
CA PRO A 13 11.31 -1.12 0.31
C PRO A 13 9.92 -1.71 0.03
N ALA A 14 9.80 -3.01 0.24
CA ALA A 14 8.58 -3.76 -0.02
C ALA A 14 8.37 -4.87 1.02
N TYR A 15 7.10 -5.14 1.31
CA TYR A 15 6.70 -6.34 2.04
C TYR A 15 6.13 -7.37 1.06
N LYS A 16 6.56 -8.61 1.20
CA LYS A 16 6.15 -9.75 0.38
C LYS A 16 5.40 -10.79 1.20
N PHE A 17 4.54 -11.55 0.53
CA PHE A 17 3.84 -12.71 1.06
C PHE A 17 3.93 -13.82 0.01
N ASN A 18 4.47 -14.99 0.38
CA ASN A 18 4.68 -16.13 -0.53
C ASN A 18 5.37 -15.73 -1.86
N GLY A 19 6.43 -14.93 -1.77
CA GLY A 19 7.17 -14.42 -2.93
C GLY A 19 6.47 -13.33 -3.75
N LYS A 20 5.18 -13.03 -3.50
CA LYS A 20 4.42 -11.97 -4.17
C LYS A 20 4.50 -10.67 -3.37
N ALA A 21 4.68 -9.53 -4.05
CA ALA A 21 4.72 -8.23 -3.38
C ALA A 21 3.32 -7.77 -2.92
N VAL A 22 3.21 -7.52 -1.62
CA VAL A 22 2.00 -7.00 -0.96
C VAL A 22 1.99 -5.49 -1.08
N VAL A 23 3.00 -4.82 -0.54
CA VAL A 23 3.07 -3.36 -0.55
C VAL A 23 4.49 -2.88 -0.75
N PHE A 24 4.63 -1.79 -1.46
CA PHE A 24 5.85 -1.02 -1.65
C PHE A 24 5.67 0.36 -1.06
N ILE A 25 6.75 0.90 -0.50
CA ILE A 25 6.77 2.21 0.12
C ILE A 25 7.93 3.00 -0.50
N ALA A 26 7.60 4.03 -1.28
CA ALA A 26 8.59 4.88 -1.94
C ALA A 26 8.58 6.30 -1.36
N GLY A 27 9.77 6.84 -1.07
CA GLY A 27 9.97 8.23 -0.69
C GLY A 27 10.30 9.10 -1.92
N PHE A 28 9.63 10.23 -2.06
CA PHE A 28 9.93 11.26 -3.07
C PHE A 28 10.23 12.59 -2.39
N LYS A 29 10.68 13.59 -3.17
CA LYS A 29 11.08 14.92 -2.66
C LYS A 29 10.02 15.61 -1.79
N ASN A 30 8.73 15.47 -2.14
CA ASN A 30 7.64 16.20 -1.49
C ASN A 30 6.55 15.29 -0.89
N HIS A 31 6.62 13.98 -1.11
CA HIS A 31 5.59 13.04 -0.65
C HIS A 31 6.16 11.63 -0.53
N CYS A 32 5.44 10.76 0.17
CA CYS A 32 5.64 9.33 0.13
C CYS A 32 4.51 8.68 -0.69
N SER A 33 4.81 7.54 -1.30
CA SER A 33 3.87 6.77 -2.10
C SER A 33 3.76 5.35 -1.57
N LEU A 34 2.54 4.82 -1.59
CA LEU A 34 2.21 3.44 -1.27
C LEU A 34 1.52 2.79 -2.47
N TYR A 35 1.99 1.60 -2.87
CA TYR A 35 1.44 0.84 -3.99
C TYR A 35 1.64 -0.66 -3.79
N PRO A 36 0.90 -1.54 -4.50
CA PRO A 36 -0.20 -1.23 -5.40
C PRO A 36 -1.54 -1.02 -4.69
N LEU A 37 -2.25 0.05 -5.04
CA LEU A 37 -3.70 0.16 -4.88
C LEU A 37 -4.40 -0.40 -6.13
N THR A 38 -4.71 -1.69 -6.10
CA THR A 38 -5.51 -2.34 -7.15
C THR A 38 -6.95 -1.79 -7.18
N ALA A 39 -7.70 -2.08 -8.25
CA ALA A 39 -9.11 -1.69 -8.34
C ALA A 39 -9.96 -2.26 -7.19
N GLU A 40 -9.70 -3.51 -6.80
CA GLU A 40 -10.37 -4.16 -5.66
C GLU A 40 -10.07 -3.46 -4.34
N ILE A 41 -8.80 -3.15 -4.06
CA ILE A 41 -8.41 -2.39 -2.86
C ILE A 41 -9.11 -1.03 -2.86
N LYS A 42 -9.12 -0.33 -4.00
CA LYS A 42 -9.83 0.97 -4.11
C LYS A 42 -11.33 0.84 -3.82
N LYS A 43 -11.97 -0.20 -4.34
CA LYS A 43 -13.39 -0.49 -4.08
C LYS A 43 -13.66 -0.78 -2.60
N ALA A 44 -12.77 -1.55 -1.94
CA ALA A 44 -12.91 -1.92 -0.53
C ALA A 44 -12.68 -0.74 0.44
N LEU A 45 -11.81 0.20 0.09
CA LEU A 45 -11.62 1.41 0.89
C LEU A 45 -12.73 2.45 0.65
N GLY A 46 -13.30 2.53 -0.56
CA GLY A 46 -14.45 3.36 -0.87
C GLY A 46 -14.24 4.82 -0.47
N GLU A 47 -15.13 5.35 0.36
CA GLU A 47 -15.11 6.75 0.81
C GLU A 47 -13.87 7.12 1.64
N ASN A 48 -13.20 6.14 2.26
CA ASN A 48 -11.99 6.40 3.02
C ASN A 48 -10.86 6.96 2.14
N LEU A 49 -10.91 6.74 0.81
CA LEU A 49 -9.94 7.29 -0.13
C LEU A 49 -10.19 8.75 -0.50
N LYS A 50 -11.36 9.33 -0.20
CA LYS A 50 -11.69 10.72 -0.59
C LYS A 50 -10.73 11.75 -0.01
N ASN A 51 -10.15 11.45 1.15
CA ASN A 51 -9.20 12.32 1.85
C ASN A 51 -7.73 12.07 1.45
N PHE A 52 -7.46 11.11 0.56
CA PHE A 52 -6.10 10.77 0.13
C PHE A 52 -5.92 11.03 -1.36
N THR A 53 -4.70 11.42 -1.74
CA THR A 53 -4.36 11.63 -3.15
C THR A 53 -4.08 10.28 -3.79
N VAL A 54 -5.00 9.80 -4.62
CA VAL A 54 -4.83 8.55 -5.38
C VAL A 54 -4.53 8.88 -6.84
N LYS A 55 -3.41 8.39 -7.36
CA LYS A 55 -3.01 8.49 -8.77
C LYS A 55 -2.84 7.09 -9.36
N GLY A 56 -3.78 6.66 -10.18
CA GLY A 56 -3.77 5.32 -10.77
C GLY A 56 -3.83 4.21 -9.70
N SER A 57 -2.71 3.52 -9.51
CA SER A 57 -2.50 2.47 -8.48
C SER A 57 -1.64 2.94 -7.30
N THR A 58 -1.42 4.25 -7.16
CA THR A 58 -0.55 4.82 -6.14
C THR A 58 -1.35 5.71 -5.19
N LEU A 59 -1.16 5.54 -3.89
CA LEU A 59 -1.65 6.45 -2.87
C LEU A 59 -0.49 7.33 -2.38
N GLN A 60 -0.63 8.64 -2.56
CA GLN A 60 0.35 9.65 -2.16
C GLN A 60 -0.06 10.29 -0.83
N TYR A 61 0.90 10.46 0.06
CA TYR A 61 0.73 11.15 1.33
C TYR A 61 1.91 12.10 1.62
N PRO A 62 1.69 13.25 2.29
CA PRO A 62 2.75 14.21 2.54
C PRO A 62 3.85 13.64 3.47
N ILE A 63 5.08 14.13 3.29
CA ILE A 63 6.18 13.83 4.21
C ILE A 63 5.82 14.37 5.60
N GLY A 64 6.03 13.57 6.65
CA GLY A 64 5.70 13.92 8.03
C GLY A 64 4.22 13.81 8.40
N LYS A 65 3.34 13.45 7.45
CA LYS A 65 1.94 13.10 7.71
C LYS A 65 1.69 11.66 7.28
N PRO A 66 2.08 10.67 8.10
CA PRO A 66 1.90 9.26 7.75
C PRO A 66 0.43 8.91 7.61
N LEU A 67 0.15 7.84 6.86
CA LEU A 67 -1.19 7.32 6.74
C LEU A 67 -1.70 6.80 8.09
N PRO A 68 -2.99 6.95 8.39
CA PRO A 68 -3.58 6.32 9.56
C PRO A 68 -3.35 4.80 9.52
N ALA A 69 -2.96 4.22 10.65
CA ALA A 69 -2.64 2.79 10.73
C ALA A 69 -3.81 1.89 10.27
N GLU A 70 -5.04 2.33 10.50
CA GLU A 70 -6.27 1.63 10.07
C GLU A 70 -6.37 1.51 8.55
N ILE A 71 -6.00 2.58 7.82
CA ILE A 71 -6.00 2.60 6.36
C ILE A 71 -4.90 1.68 5.82
N ILE A 72 -3.70 1.74 6.39
CA ILE A 72 -2.59 0.86 6.03
C ILE A 72 -2.99 -0.60 6.24
N LYS A 73 -3.53 -0.92 7.41
CA LYS A 73 -3.98 -2.28 7.75
C LYS A 73 -5.03 -2.78 6.76
N LYS A 74 -6.04 -1.96 6.46
CA LYS A 74 -7.10 -2.33 5.50
C LYS A 74 -6.55 -2.59 4.10
N ILE A 75 -5.58 -1.79 3.64
CA ILE A 75 -4.91 -2.03 2.34
C ILE A 75 -4.18 -3.37 2.35
N ILE A 76 -3.42 -3.66 3.41
CA ILE A 76 -2.66 -4.91 3.54
C ILE A 76 -3.59 -6.11 3.59
N ASP A 77 -4.66 -6.07 4.39
CA ASP A 77 -5.61 -7.17 4.53
C ASP A 77 -6.31 -7.48 3.19
N GLU A 78 -6.79 -6.46 2.48
CA GLU A 78 -7.40 -6.65 1.16
C GLU A 78 -6.40 -7.16 0.12
N ARG A 79 -5.15 -6.69 0.19
CA ARG A 79 -4.10 -7.18 -0.70
C ARG A 79 -3.75 -8.64 -0.44
N LEU A 80 -3.69 -9.05 0.82
CA LEU A 80 -3.42 -10.44 1.20
C LEU A 80 -4.53 -11.36 0.69
N LYS A 81 -5.80 -10.96 0.86
CA LYS A 81 -6.93 -11.71 0.29
C LYS A 81 -6.75 -11.94 -1.21
N ILE A 82 -6.39 -10.90 -1.97
CA ILE A 82 -6.18 -11.02 -3.44
C ILE A 82 -5.02 -11.97 -3.79
N LEU A 83 -3.99 -12.06 -2.96
CA LEU A 83 -2.78 -12.84 -3.24
C LEU A 83 -2.86 -14.32 -2.79
N ASP A 84 -3.79 -14.63 -1.90
CA ASP A 84 -4.07 -15.95 -1.34
C ASP A 84 -4.95 -16.83 -2.27
N PHE A 85 -5.56 -16.23 -3.29
CA PHE A 85 -6.17 -16.92 -4.43
C PHE A 85 -5.17 -17.18 -5.56
#